data_AF-A0A9E5RLB9-F1
#
_entry.id   AF-A0A9E5RLB9-F1
#
_cell.length_a   1.000
_cell.length_b   1.000
_cell.length_c   1.000
_cell.angle_alpha   90.00
_cell.angle_beta   90.00
_cell.angle_gamma   90.00
#
_symmetry.space_group_name_H-M   'P 1'
#
loop_
_entity.id
_entity.type
_entity.pdbx_description
1 polymer ?
#
loop_
_entity_poly.entity_id
_entity_poly.type
_entity_poly.pdbx_seq_one_letter_code
_entity_poly.pdbx_strand_id
1 'polypeptide(L)'
;MVQLVKTSSLAGRSQTVKHLKRILQINCERAGIQSNTLFSYIPNVVNLSDAQRIAAAAMHLYEKTLEFYEQQSPSPASFVLQPSLGIQAITQLLEELEPALQELRHQHLTAKDSRAIAFLSTQFHFSSQFLLKRLTPVEQLLVSPYFRFLEEQVCIPWKRVCEAAAGHTLQSPRLSLVQQMLPRSHDIGLSVSRRVVQLNPHYQSQRGSLSNPGVMASSIRDVQMFQGYLWLSILEGSTASIEEELVPLCVMVYPSVNVSWKLAHQGIQLLTEELQVRMQPEHVEIFLPYAQSMQSFFAKLCNQV
;
A
#
# COMPACT_ATOMS: atom_id res chain seq x y z
N MET A 1 9.47 -10.55 26.21
CA MET A 1 8.17 -11.25 26.41
C MET A 1 7.27 -10.50 27.38
N VAL A 2 7.71 -10.15 28.60
CA VAL A 2 6.90 -9.40 29.61
C VAL A 2 6.35 -8.06 29.09
N GLN A 3 7.19 -7.24 28.43
CA GLN A 3 6.76 -5.95 27.88
C GLN A 3 5.72 -6.11 26.76
N LEU A 4 5.90 -7.12 25.89
CA LEU A 4 4.94 -7.42 24.82
C LEU A 4 3.57 -7.80 25.39
N VAL A 5 3.52 -8.70 26.37
CA VAL A 5 2.28 -9.12 27.04
C VAL A 5 1.60 -7.95 27.74
N LYS A 6 2.37 -7.07 28.40
CA LYS A 6 1.84 -5.87 29.04
C LYS A 6 1.25 -4.89 28.02
N THR A 7 1.98 -4.58 26.94
CA THR A 7 1.52 -3.65 25.91
C THR A 7 0.36 -4.22 25.11
N SER A 8 0.31 -5.55 24.88
CA SER A 8 -0.79 -6.21 24.20
C SER A 8 -2.03 -6.39 25.08
N SER A 9 -1.98 -6.12 26.39
CA SER A 9 -3.16 -6.11 27.27
C SER A 9 -4.10 -4.96 26.91
N LEU A 10 -5.39 -5.06 27.27
CA LEU A 10 -6.35 -3.97 27.05
C LEU A 10 -5.84 -2.63 27.62
N ALA A 11 -5.35 -2.62 28.85
CA ALA A 11 -4.80 -1.42 29.47
C ALA A 11 -3.58 -0.86 28.70
N GLY A 12 -2.70 -1.74 28.20
CA GLY A 12 -1.55 -1.35 27.37
C GLY A 12 -1.96 -0.76 26.03
N ARG A 13 -2.94 -1.35 25.35
CA ARG A 13 -3.50 -0.84 24.09
C ARG A 13 -4.21 0.48 24.29
N SER A 14 -5.05 0.62 25.33
CA SER A 14 -5.69 1.89 25.69
C SER A 14 -4.68 3.00 25.95
N GLN A 15 -3.56 2.68 26.62
CA GLN A 15 -2.49 3.66 26.82
C GLN A 15 -1.85 4.07 25.48
N THR A 16 -1.57 3.10 24.60
CA THR A 16 -1.02 3.34 23.26
C THR A 16 -1.95 4.22 22.42
N VAL A 17 -3.24 3.90 22.39
CA VAL A 17 -4.27 4.65 21.67
C VAL A 17 -4.43 6.05 22.23
N LYS A 18 -4.47 6.21 23.55
CA LYS A 18 -4.53 7.52 24.21
C LYS A 18 -3.34 8.40 23.84
N HIS A 19 -2.14 7.82 23.75
CA HIS A 19 -0.94 8.53 23.30
C HIS A 19 -1.07 8.95 21.84
N LEU A 20 -1.44 8.03 20.94
CA LEU A 20 -1.58 8.29 19.51
C LEU A 20 -2.67 9.33 19.20
N LYS A 21 -3.85 9.25 19.83
CA LYS A 21 -4.95 10.22 19.66
C LYS A 21 -4.51 11.65 20.01
N ARG A 22 -3.66 11.85 21.02
CA ARG A 22 -3.15 13.18 21.40
C ARG A 22 -2.25 13.82 20.34
N ILE A 23 -1.56 13.01 19.54
CA ILE A 23 -0.60 13.49 18.54
C ILE A 23 -1.14 13.37 17.12
N LEU A 24 -2.34 12.84 16.94
CA LEU A 24 -2.86 12.44 15.64
C LEU A 24 -3.00 13.62 14.68
N GLN A 25 -3.75 14.63 15.09
CA GLN A 25 -4.01 15.83 14.29
C GLN A 25 -2.71 16.46 13.77
N ILE A 26 -1.77 16.75 14.68
CA ILE A 26 -0.50 17.43 14.33
C ILE A 26 0.31 16.60 13.32
N ASN A 27 0.33 15.26 13.46
CA ASN A 27 1.11 14.42 12.54
C ASN A 27 0.39 14.25 11.18
N CYS A 28 -0.94 14.20 11.14
CA CYS A 28 -1.70 14.19 9.89
C CYS A 28 -1.58 15.53 9.13
N GLU A 29 -1.66 16.67 9.82
CA GLU A 29 -1.46 17.99 9.21
C GLU A 29 -0.02 18.14 8.67
N ARG A 30 0.97 17.70 9.47
CA ARG A 30 2.37 17.68 9.03
C ARG A 30 2.57 16.79 7.80
N ALA A 31 1.90 15.64 7.74
CA ALA A 31 1.91 14.77 6.57
C ALA A 31 1.35 15.50 5.34
N GLY A 32 0.32 16.34 5.52
CA GLY A 32 -0.29 17.11 4.43
C GLY A 32 0.67 18.14 3.85
N ILE A 33 1.38 18.84 4.73
CA ILE A 33 2.42 19.81 4.34
C ILE A 33 3.57 19.10 3.60
N GLN A 34 4.02 17.94 4.11
CA GLN A 34 5.10 17.18 3.48
C GLN A 34 4.69 16.64 2.11
N SER A 35 3.45 16.16 1.97
CA SER A 35 2.88 15.71 0.69
C SER A 35 2.78 16.88 -0.29
N ASN A 36 2.25 18.04 0.14
CA ASN A 36 2.19 19.25 -0.69
C ASN A 36 3.57 19.69 -1.18
N THR A 37 4.58 19.63 -0.31
CA THR A 37 5.95 19.97 -0.68
C THR A 37 6.47 19.04 -1.77
N LEU A 38 6.19 17.74 -1.67
CA LEU A 38 6.60 16.75 -2.67
C LEU A 38 5.99 16.99 -4.04
N PHE A 39 4.71 17.40 -4.09
CA PHE A 39 3.98 17.64 -5.34
C PHE A 39 4.01 19.10 -5.82
N SER A 40 4.74 19.98 -5.13
CA SER A 40 4.76 21.44 -5.39
C SER A 40 5.24 21.84 -6.79
N TYR A 41 5.99 20.98 -7.48
CA TYR A 41 6.46 21.20 -8.84
C TYR A 41 5.36 21.00 -9.90
N ILE A 42 4.23 20.37 -9.55
CA ILE A 42 3.07 20.24 -10.44
C ILE A 42 2.02 21.28 -10.00
N PRO A 43 1.68 22.26 -10.84
CA PRO A 43 0.65 23.23 -10.50
C PRO A 43 -0.71 22.54 -10.35
N ASN A 44 -1.47 22.94 -9.32
CA ASN A 44 -2.86 22.54 -9.08
C ASN A 44 -3.11 21.03 -8.87
N VAL A 45 -2.17 20.29 -8.26
CA VAL A 45 -2.42 18.89 -7.85
C VAL A 45 -3.50 18.80 -6.78
N VAL A 46 -3.33 19.59 -5.72
CA VAL A 46 -4.24 19.69 -4.57
C VAL A 46 -4.10 21.13 -4.06
N ASN A 47 -5.20 21.87 -3.93
CA ASN A 47 -5.15 23.20 -3.32
C ASN A 47 -5.07 23.08 -1.78
N LEU A 48 -4.77 24.18 -1.08
CA LEU A 48 -4.63 24.15 0.38
C LEU A 48 -5.88 23.58 1.10
N SER A 49 -7.08 23.90 0.59
CA SER A 49 -8.34 23.43 1.18
C SER A 49 -8.56 21.93 0.97
N ASP A 50 -8.15 21.39 -0.18
CA ASP A 50 -8.22 19.96 -0.48
C ASP A 50 -7.18 19.20 0.36
N ALA A 51 -5.98 19.74 0.53
CA ALA A 51 -4.95 19.15 1.38
C ALA A 51 -5.41 19.06 2.85
N GLN A 52 -6.08 20.11 3.35
CA GLN A 52 -6.68 20.10 4.68
C GLN A 52 -7.82 19.08 4.80
N ARG A 53 -8.69 18.98 3.79
CA ARG A 53 -9.78 17.98 3.77
C ARG A 53 -9.24 16.56 3.77
N ILE A 54 -8.21 16.29 2.96
CA ILE A 54 -7.52 15.00 2.91
C ILE A 54 -6.86 14.69 4.26
N ALA A 55 -6.21 15.66 4.90
CA ALA A 55 -5.61 15.46 6.22
C ALA A 55 -6.66 15.15 7.31
N ALA A 56 -7.81 15.83 7.28
CA ALA A 56 -8.92 15.58 8.19
C ALA A 56 -9.54 14.19 7.97
N ALA A 57 -9.73 13.77 6.71
CA ALA A 57 -10.21 12.45 6.37
C ALA A 57 -9.23 11.34 6.80
N ALA A 58 -7.92 11.55 6.57
CA ALA A 58 -6.89 10.64 7.04
C ALA A 58 -6.92 10.51 8.57
N MET A 59 -7.01 11.64 9.29
CA MET A 59 -7.16 11.65 10.75
C MET A 59 -8.34 10.79 11.21
N HIS A 60 -9.52 11.00 10.63
CA HIS A 60 -10.72 10.22 10.96
C HIS A 60 -10.52 8.71 10.75
N LEU A 61 -9.91 8.32 9.64
CA LEU A 61 -9.63 6.91 9.34
C LEU A 61 -8.61 6.30 10.31
N TYR A 62 -7.59 7.04 10.74
CA TYR A 62 -6.68 6.58 11.80
C TYR A 62 -7.39 6.48 13.15
N GLU A 63 -8.29 7.38 13.50
CA GLU A 63 -9.07 7.28 14.76
C GLU A 63 -9.88 5.99 14.80
N LYS A 64 -10.59 5.67 13.70
CA LYS A 64 -11.36 4.42 13.57
C LYS A 64 -10.47 3.19 13.66
N THR A 65 -9.35 3.21 12.96
CA THR A 65 -8.35 2.14 13.01
C THR A 65 -7.81 1.92 14.43
N LEU A 66 -7.59 3.00 15.19
CA LEU A 66 -7.13 2.95 16.57
C LEU A 66 -8.20 2.46 17.55
N GLU A 67 -9.46 2.85 17.34
CA GLU A 67 -10.61 2.34 18.11
C GLU A 67 -10.72 0.82 17.96
N PHE A 68 -10.59 0.34 16.72
CA PHE A 68 -10.59 -1.08 16.43
C PHE A 68 -9.39 -1.81 17.07
N TYR A 69 -8.17 -1.25 16.96
CA TYR A 69 -6.98 -1.78 17.62
C TYR A 69 -7.14 -1.88 19.15
N GLU A 70 -7.79 -0.89 19.78
CA GLU A 70 -8.03 -0.90 21.22
C GLU A 70 -8.85 -2.12 21.65
N GLN A 71 -9.93 -2.39 20.90
CA GLN A 71 -10.89 -3.45 21.19
C GLN A 71 -10.35 -4.85 20.88
N GLN A 72 -9.54 -4.99 19.82
CA GLN A 72 -9.02 -6.30 19.42
C GLN A 72 -7.93 -6.79 20.35
N SER A 73 -8.06 -8.02 20.84
CA SER A 73 -7.00 -8.69 21.61
C SER A 73 -6.19 -9.60 20.70
N PRO A 74 -5.06 -9.16 20.15
CA PRO A 74 -4.22 -10.09 19.42
C PRO A 74 -3.64 -11.09 20.43
N SER A 75 -3.94 -12.38 20.25
CA SER A 75 -3.35 -13.41 21.10
C SER A 75 -1.81 -13.36 20.94
N PRO A 76 -1.03 -13.39 22.03
CA PRO A 76 0.43 -13.43 21.94
C PRO A 76 0.96 -14.62 21.10
N ALA A 77 0.17 -15.71 21.01
CA ALA A 77 0.48 -16.86 20.17
C ALA A 77 0.30 -16.57 18.65
N SER A 78 -0.58 -15.64 18.28
CA SER A 78 -0.80 -15.24 16.89
C SER A 78 0.43 -14.53 16.31
N PHE A 79 1.13 -13.69 17.10
CA PHE A 79 2.30 -12.95 16.62
C PHE A 79 3.51 -13.80 16.22
N VAL A 80 3.65 -15.02 16.76
CA VAL A 80 4.80 -15.90 16.49
C VAL A 80 4.55 -16.79 15.27
N LEU A 81 3.29 -17.09 14.94
CA LEU A 81 2.94 -18.03 13.88
C LEU A 81 2.41 -17.34 12.63
N GLN A 82 1.61 -16.26 12.73
CA GLN A 82 1.13 -15.48 11.57
C GLN A 82 0.69 -14.05 11.99
N PRO A 83 1.23 -12.97 11.40
CA PRO A 83 0.82 -11.59 11.71
C PRO A 83 -0.61 -11.21 11.29
N SER A 84 -1.41 -12.16 10.79
CA SER A 84 -2.75 -11.89 10.27
C SER A 84 -3.72 -11.56 11.41
N LEU A 85 -4.30 -10.37 11.39
CA LEU A 85 -5.61 -10.16 11.99
C LEU A 85 -6.53 -11.31 11.52
N GLY A 86 -7.32 -11.92 12.41
CA GLY A 86 -8.28 -12.95 12.01
C GLY A 86 -9.24 -12.41 10.93
N ILE A 87 -9.65 -13.26 9.99
CA ILE A 87 -10.49 -12.87 8.83
C ILE A 87 -11.70 -12.04 9.27
N GLN A 88 -12.39 -12.46 10.34
CA GLN A 88 -13.56 -11.74 10.87
C GLN A 88 -13.21 -10.33 11.39
N ALA A 89 -12.07 -10.17 12.05
CA ALA A 89 -11.60 -8.87 12.52
C ALA A 89 -11.24 -7.95 11.34
N ILE A 90 -10.64 -8.50 10.28
CA ILE A 90 -10.36 -7.75 9.05
C ILE A 90 -11.67 -7.31 8.37
N THR A 91 -12.64 -8.21 8.25
CA THR A 91 -13.94 -7.89 7.64
C THR A 91 -14.66 -6.78 8.40
N GLN A 92 -14.69 -6.85 9.74
CA GLN A 92 -15.29 -5.79 10.57
C GLN A 92 -14.58 -4.45 10.40
N LEU A 93 -13.24 -4.44 10.41
CA LEU A 93 -12.47 -3.23 10.16
C LEU A 93 -12.73 -2.66 8.77
N LEU A 94 -12.87 -3.50 7.74
CA LEU A 94 -13.23 -3.06 6.39
C LEU A 94 -14.60 -2.42 6.37
N GLU A 95 -15.62 -3.08 6.93
CA GLU A 95 -16.99 -2.56 6.97
C GLU A 95 -17.07 -1.20 7.67
N GLU A 96 -16.28 -0.99 8.73
CA GLU A 96 -16.21 0.28 9.44
C GLU A 96 -15.49 1.38 8.66
N LEU A 97 -14.41 1.05 7.95
CA LEU A 97 -13.60 2.03 7.21
C LEU A 97 -14.19 2.35 5.83
N GLU A 98 -14.93 1.42 5.23
CA GLU A 98 -15.37 1.48 3.84
C GLU A 98 -16.13 2.76 3.49
N PRO A 99 -17.13 3.24 4.27
CA PRO A 99 -17.85 4.46 3.91
C PRO A 99 -16.93 5.68 3.82
N ALA A 100 -15.99 5.81 4.76
CA ALA A 100 -15.03 6.92 4.78
C ALA A 100 -13.99 6.79 3.66
N LEU A 101 -13.53 5.57 3.36
CA LEU A 101 -12.64 5.30 2.24
C LEU A 101 -13.34 5.56 0.89
N GLN A 102 -14.61 5.19 0.75
CA GLN A 102 -15.43 5.45 -0.43
C GLN A 102 -15.66 6.93 -0.64
N GLU A 103 -15.98 7.70 0.41
CA GLU A 103 -16.15 9.14 0.29
C GLU A 103 -14.83 9.80 -0.13
N LEU A 104 -13.73 9.43 0.52
CA LEU A 104 -12.40 9.93 0.20
C LEU A 104 -11.99 9.59 -1.23
N ARG A 105 -12.30 8.37 -1.67
CA ARG A 105 -12.12 7.92 -3.05
C ARG A 105 -13.06 8.66 -3.99
N HIS A 106 -14.35 8.83 -3.71
CA HIS A 106 -15.29 9.53 -4.59
C HIS A 106 -14.89 11.00 -4.78
N GLN A 107 -14.48 11.67 -3.71
CA GLN A 107 -14.01 13.06 -3.79
C GLN A 107 -12.76 13.23 -4.66
N HIS A 108 -11.93 12.19 -4.83
CA HIS A 108 -10.60 12.29 -5.45
C HIS A 108 -10.37 11.36 -6.67
N LEU A 109 -11.20 10.33 -6.87
CA LEU A 109 -11.28 9.42 -8.03
C LEU A 109 -12.31 9.92 -9.05
N THR A 110 -13.41 10.53 -8.60
CA THR A 110 -14.39 11.15 -9.50
C THR A 110 -13.97 12.57 -9.91
N ALA A 111 -13.08 13.18 -9.13
CA ALA A 111 -12.24 14.23 -9.66
C ALA A 111 -11.44 13.62 -10.82
N LYS A 112 -11.48 14.24 -12.01
CA LYS A 112 -10.73 13.83 -13.21
C LYS A 112 -9.20 13.83 -13.03
N ASP A 113 -8.74 13.93 -11.81
CA ASP A 113 -7.39 14.22 -11.44
C ASP A 113 -6.80 13.07 -10.61
N SER A 114 -6.23 12.11 -11.32
CA SER A 114 -5.47 11.01 -10.71
C SER A 114 -4.34 11.51 -9.79
N ARG A 115 -3.93 12.80 -9.87
CA ARG A 115 -2.90 13.41 -9.01
C ARG A 115 -3.35 13.47 -7.54
N ALA A 116 -4.66 13.52 -7.30
CA ALA A 116 -5.21 13.49 -5.94
C ALA A 116 -5.00 12.11 -5.25
N ILE A 117 -4.99 11.01 -6.00
CA ILE A 117 -4.72 9.66 -5.47
C ILE A 117 -3.25 9.54 -5.03
N ALA A 118 -2.34 10.06 -5.85
CA ALA A 118 -0.91 10.13 -5.55
C ALA A 118 -0.64 10.93 -4.27
N PHE A 119 -1.31 12.07 -4.13
CA PHE A 119 -1.28 12.88 -2.91
C PHE A 119 -1.82 12.10 -1.71
N LEU A 120 -2.98 11.45 -1.88
CA LEU A 120 -3.65 10.68 -0.84
C LEU A 120 -2.76 9.54 -0.31
N SER A 121 -2.21 8.70 -1.19
CA SER A 121 -1.27 7.64 -0.81
C SER A 121 -0.09 8.19 -0.01
N THR A 122 0.49 9.30 -0.47
CA THR A 122 1.62 9.97 0.20
C THR A 122 1.23 10.53 1.57
N GLN A 123 0.01 11.06 1.70
CA GLN A 123 -0.54 11.56 2.97
C GLN A 123 -0.60 10.46 4.02
N PHE A 124 -1.21 9.32 3.69
CA PHE A 124 -1.31 8.19 4.61
C PHE A 124 0.07 7.65 4.96
N HIS A 125 0.94 7.51 3.97
CA HIS A 125 2.30 7.05 4.22
C HIS A 125 3.05 7.93 5.24
N PHE A 126 3.05 9.26 5.06
CA PHE A 126 3.70 10.16 6.01
C PHE A 126 3.00 10.17 7.37
N SER A 127 1.67 10.10 7.40
CA SER A 127 0.90 10.03 8.64
C SER A 127 1.31 8.82 9.49
N SER A 128 1.28 7.62 8.91
CA SER A 128 1.75 6.40 9.56
C SER A 128 3.20 6.52 10.01
N GLN A 129 4.10 7.01 9.14
CA GLN A 129 5.51 7.14 9.47
C GLN A 129 5.74 8.06 10.67
N PHE A 130 5.05 9.20 10.70
CA PHE A 130 5.18 10.17 11.78
C PHE A 130 4.60 9.67 13.08
N LEU A 131 3.46 8.96 13.04
CA LEU A 131 2.85 8.36 14.23
C LEU A 131 3.70 7.22 14.81
N LEU A 132 4.16 6.29 13.96
CA LEU A 132 4.98 5.14 14.41
C LEU A 132 6.29 5.59 15.05
N LYS A 133 6.92 6.66 14.54
CA LYS A 133 8.13 7.26 15.14
C LYS A 133 7.93 7.78 16.58
N ARG A 134 6.69 7.91 17.05
CA ARG A 134 6.36 8.35 18.41
C ARG A 134 6.06 7.21 19.38
N LEU A 135 6.18 5.97 18.92
CA LEU A 135 5.89 4.76 19.68
C LEU A 135 7.17 4.00 20.03
N THR A 136 7.12 3.22 21.10
CA THR A 136 8.15 2.24 21.44
C THR A 136 8.19 1.10 20.40
N PRO A 137 9.30 0.34 20.28
CA PRO A 137 9.38 -0.76 19.33
C PRO A 137 8.27 -1.82 19.50
N VAL A 138 7.83 -2.08 20.73
CA VAL A 138 6.75 -3.02 21.02
C VAL A 138 5.40 -2.47 20.55
N GLU A 139 5.11 -1.20 20.82
CA GLU A 139 3.89 -0.56 20.33
C GLU A 139 3.89 -0.50 18.79
N GLN A 140 5.03 -0.19 18.16
CA GLN A 140 5.17 -0.22 16.70
C GLN A 140 4.87 -1.61 16.14
N LEU A 141 5.39 -2.68 16.77
CA LEU A 141 5.12 -4.06 16.36
C LEU A 141 3.62 -4.38 16.38
N LEU A 142 2.91 -3.90 17.40
CA LEU A 142 1.48 -4.18 17.59
C LEU A 142 0.57 -3.31 16.68
N VAL A 143 0.92 -2.04 16.46
CA VAL A 143 0.09 -1.06 15.72
C VAL A 143 0.39 -1.06 14.21
N SER A 144 1.63 -1.33 13.81
CA SER A 144 2.04 -1.26 12.39
C SER A 144 1.21 -2.12 11.42
N PRO A 145 0.68 -3.31 11.78
CA PRO A 145 -0.18 -4.06 10.86
C PRO A 145 -1.47 -3.31 10.52
N TYR A 146 -2.07 -2.61 11.50
CA TYR A 146 -3.30 -1.84 11.31
C TYR A 146 -3.06 -0.59 10.44
N PHE A 147 -1.95 0.10 10.66
CA PHE A 147 -1.58 1.26 9.84
C PHE A 147 -1.21 0.87 8.42
N ARG A 148 -0.49 -0.24 8.24
CA ARG A 148 -0.20 -0.79 6.92
C ARG A 148 -1.49 -1.17 6.20
N PHE A 149 -2.41 -1.83 6.89
CA PHE A 149 -3.70 -2.20 6.33
C PHE A 149 -4.44 -0.96 5.81
N LEU A 150 -4.52 0.10 6.60
CA LEU A 150 -5.15 1.36 6.17
C LEU A 150 -4.45 1.99 4.96
N GLU A 151 -3.11 2.06 4.95
CA GLU A 151 -2.34 2.55 3.79
C GLU A 151 -2.61 1.74 2.52
N GLU A 152 -2.67 0.41 2.63
CA GLU A 152 -2.94 -0.48 1.51
C GLU A 152 -4.37 -0.28 0.98
N GLN A 153 -5.36 -0.06 1.85
CA GLN A 153 -6.73 0.27 1.43
C GLN A 153 -6.81 1.57 0.63
N VAL A 154 -5.83 2.47 0.72
CA VAL A 154 -5.81 3.69 -0.09
C VAL A 154 -5.25 3.45 -1.49
N CYS A 155 -4.22 2.61 -1.60
CA CYS A 155 -3.43 2.46 -2.83
C CYS A 155 -3.80 1.24 -3.65
N ILE A 156 -4.41 0.23 -3.03
CA ILE A 156 -4.79 -1.02 -3.66
C ILE A 156 -6.32 -1.13 -3.61
N PRO A 157 -6.98 -1.43 -4.75
CA PRO A 157 -8.43 -1.57 -4.81
C PRO A 157 -8.91 -2.91 -4.21
N TRP A 158 -8.57 -3.21 -2.96
CA TRP A 158 -8.83 -4.51 -2.32
C TRP A 158 -10.31 -4.93 -2.34
N LYS A 159 -11.24 -3.99 -2.16
CA LYS A 159 -12.67 -4.29 -2.30
C LYS A 159 -13.02 -4.82 -3.69
N ARG A 160 -12.54 -4.15 -4.75
CA ARG A 160 -12.77 -4.58 -6.13
C ARG A 160 -12.08 -5.92 -6.42
N VAL A 161 -10.91 -6.16 -5.81
CA VAL A 161 -10.27 -7.50 -5.83
C VAL A 161 -11.17 -8.54 -5.19
N CYS A 162 -11.74 -8.26 -4.01
CA CYS A 162 -12.67 -9.16 -3.32
C CYS A 162 -13.97 -9.39 -4.11
N GLU A 163 -14.55 -8.35 -4.68
CA GLU A 163 -15.76 -8.42 -5.52
C GLU A 163 -15.49 -9.22 -6.80
N ALA A 164 -14.38 -8.95 -7.49
CA ALA A 164 -13.96 -9.72 -8.66
C ALA A 164 -13.74 -11.19 -8.29
N ALA A 165 -13.03 -11.46 -7.18
CA ALA A 165 -12.82 -12.82 -6.68
C ALA A 165 -14.13 -13.56 -6.35
N ALA A 166 -15.12 -12.87 -5.76
CA ALA A 166 -16.43 -13.43 -5.46
C ALA A 166 -17.22 -13.81 -6.71
N GLY A 167 -16.92 -13.22 -7.87
CA GLY A 167 -17.48 -13.60 -9.16
C GLY A 167 -16.97 -14.91 -9.74
N HIS A 168 -15.92 -15.51 -9.16
CA HIS A 168 -15.34 -16.77 -9.65
C HIS A 168 -15.89 -17.99 -8.91
N THR A 169 -16.00 -19.11 -9.64
CA THR A 169 -16.25 -20.43 -9.03
C THR A 169 -15.02 -20.89 -8.24
N LEU A 170 -15.23 -21.76 -7.24
CA LEU A 170 -14.13 -22.30 -6.41
C LEU A 170 -13.08 -23.07 -7.21
N GLN A 171 -13.45 -23.63 -8.35
CA GLN A 171 -12.55 -24.35 -9.27
C GLN A 171 -11.90 -23.44 -10.32
N SER A 172 -12.12 -22.12 -10.25
CA SER A 172 -11.57 -21.20 -11.24
C SER A 172 -10.04 -21.15 -11.15
N PRO A 173 -9.30 -21.42 -12.25
CA PRO A 173 -7.85 -21.34 -12.25
C PRO A 173 -7.32 -19.94 -11.91
N ARG A 174 -8.04 -18.88 -12.29
CA ARG A 174 -7.70 -17.48 -11.94
C ARG A 174 -7.79 -17.23 -10.45
N LEU A 175 -8.87 -17.70 -9.80
CA LEU A 175 -9.05 -17.56 -8.36
C LEU A 175 -8.00 -18.36 -7.60
N SER A 176 -7.75 -19.61 -8.00
CA SER A 176 -6.73 -20.49 -7.42
C SER A 176 -5.33 -19.85 -7.48
N LEU A 177 -4.97 -19.27 -8.63
CA LEU A 177 -3.72 -18.54 -8.81
C LEU A 177 -3.60 -17.37 -7.83
N VAL A 178 -4.62 -16.51 -7.73
CA VAL A 178 -4.58 -15.35 -6.83
C VAL A 178 -4.51 -15.80 -5.37
N GLN A 179 -5.30 -16.80 -4.96
CA GLN A 179 -5.27 -17.36 -3.60
C GLN A 179 -3.90 -17.94 -3.23
N GLN A 180 -3.21 -18.57 -4.18
CA GLN A 180 -1.87 -19.10 -3.97
C GLN A 180 -0.83 -17.97 -3.77
N MET A 181 -0.93 -16.91 -4.57
CA MET A 181 0.11 -15.90 -4.64
C MET A 181 -0.06 -14.77 -3.62
N LEU A 182 -1.30 -14.40 -3.30
CA LEU A 182 -1.61 -13.27 -2.41
C LEU A 182 -0.90 -13.35 -1.04
N PRO A 183 -0.87 -14.50 -0.32
CA PRO A 183 -0.18 -14.60 0.96
C PRO A 183 1.34 -14.37 0.89
N ARG A 184 1.93 -14.50 -0.31
CA ARG A 184 3.38 -14.38 -0.54
C ARG A 184 3.79 -12.98 -0.99
N SER A 185 2.83 -12.06 -1.12
CA SER A 185 3.04 -10.75 -1.77
C SER A 185 4.14 -9.92 -1.11
N HIS A 186 4.25 -10.00 0.23
CA HIS A 186 5.28 -9.30 0.98
C HIS A 186 6.68 -9.85 0.69
N ASP A 187 6.85 -11.17 0.75
CA ASP A 187 8.13 -11.82 0.49
C ASP A 187 8.61 -11.63 -0.95
N ILE A 188 7.67 -11.62 -1.90
CA ILE A 188 7.93 -11.26 -3.30
C ILE A 188 8.41 -9.81 -3.37
N GLY A 189 7.67 -8.88 -2.75
CA GLY A 189 8.04 -7.46 -2.72
C GLY A 189 9.44 -7.21 -2.14
N LEU A 190 9.79 -7.93 -1.07
CA LEU A 190 11.11 -7.88 -0.45
C LEU A 190 12.20 -8.45 -1.35
N SER A 191 11.97 -9.60 -2.00
CA SER A 191 12.92 -10.22 -2.92
C SER A 191 13.24 -9.30 -4.11
N VAL A 192 12.18 -8.81 -4.77
CA VAL A 192 12.28 -7.91 -5.93
C VAL A 192 13.01 -6.63 -5.54
N SER A 193 12.62 -5.98 -4.45
CA SER A 193 13.24 -4.72 -4.01
C SER A 193 14.73 -4.91 -3.69
N ARG A 194 15.12 -6.01 -3.05
CA ARG A 194 16.53 -6.34 -2.82
C ARG A 194 17.31 -6.53 -4.12
N ARG A 195 16.75 -7.25 -5.10
CA ARG A 195 17.37 -7.41 -6.43
C ARG A 195 17.52 -6.08 -7.15
N VAL A 196 16.52 -5.19 -7.07
CA VAL A 196 16.61 -3.82 -7.63
C VAL A 196 17.77 -3.05 -7.00
N VAL A 197 17.95 -3.11 -5.68
CA VAL A 197 19.09 -2.45 -4.99
C VAL A 197 20.43 -3.03 -5.44
N GLN A 198 20.53 -4.35 -5.56
CA GLN A 198 21.76 -5.04 -5.98
C GLN A 198 22.17 -4.65 -7.41
N LEU A 199 21.21 -4.51 -8.32
CA LEU A 199 21.47 -4.11 -9.71
C LEU A 199 21.73 -2.61 -9.87
N ASN A 200 21.37 -1.79 -8.87
CA ASN A 200 21.46 -0.34 -8.92
C ASN A 200 22.12 0.25 -7.65
N PRO A 201 23.34 -0.17 -7.27
CA PRO A 201 23.94 0.17 -5.98
C PRO A 201 24.23 1.68 -5.82
N HIS A 202 24.35 2.41 -6.93
CA HIS A 202 24.65 3.84 -6.95
C HIS A 202 23.44 4.72 -7.23
N TYR A 203 22.25 4.14 -7.41
CA TYR A 203 21.05 4.91 -7.70
C TYR A 203 20.60 5.72 -6.47
N GLN A 204 20.31 7.00 -6.70
CA GLN A 204 19.84 7.94 -5.70
C GLN A 204 18.49 8.52 -6.15
N SER A 205 17.45 8.24 -5.37
CA SER A 205 16.17 8.96 -5.49
C SER A 205 16.28 10.31 -4.78
N GLN A 206 15.25 11.16 -4.89
CA GLN A 206 15.18 12.40 -4.11
C GLN A 206 15.19 12.14 -2.59
N ARG A 207 14.76 10.93 -2.18
CA ARG A 207 14.70 10.50 -0.78
C ARG A 207 15.95 9.73 -0.34
N GLY A 208 16.97 9.65 -1.18
CA GLY A 208 18.24 8.96 -0.93
C GLY A 208 18.40 7.63 -1.68
N SER A 209 19.37 6.83 -1.25
CA SER A 209 19.75 5.59 -1.93
C SER A 209 18.66 4.55 -1.83
N LEU A 210 18.60 3.60 -2.78
CA LEU A 210 17.65 2.50 -2.73
C LEU A 210 17.84 1.60 -1.50
N SER A 211 19.05 1.55 -0.95
CA SER A 211 19.38 0.85 0.30
C SER A 211 18.94 1.59 1.56
N ASN A 212 18.52 2.86 1.46
CA ASN A 212 17.99 3.59 2.60
C ASN A 212 16.70 2.90 3.10
N PRO A 213 16.53 2.66 4.42
CA PRO A 213 15.38 1.93 4.94
C PRO A 213 14.01 2.54 4.55
N GLY A 214 13.91 3.86 4.46
CA GLY A 214 12.69 4.54 4.04
C GLY A 214 12.38 4.37 2.56
N VAL A 215 13.41 4.42 1.71
CA VAL A 215 13.28 4.18 0.26
C VAL A 215 12.94 2.72 0.00
N MET A 216 13.65 1.78 0.63
CA MET A 216 13.38 0.34 0.56
C MET A 216 11.93 0.01 0.97
N ALA A 217 11.45 0.57 2.09
CA ALA A 217 10.07 0.36 2.52
C ALA A 217 9.06 0.90 1.50
N SER A 218 9.37 2.02 0.82
CA SER A 218 8.54 2.53 -0.27
C SER A 218 8.58 1.63 -1.50
N SER A 219 9.75 1.13 -1.90
CA SER A 219 9.89 0.21 -3.03
C SER A 219 9.11 -1.09 -2.79
N ILE A 220 9.16 -1.65 -1.58
CA ILE A 220 8.38 -2.85 -1.25
C ILE A 220 6.87 -2.58 -1.40
N ARG A 221 6.39 -1.43 -0.94
CA ARG A 221 4.98 -1.04 -1.04
C ARG A 221 4.54 -0.90 -2.50
N ASP A 222 5.35 -0.24 -3.32
CA ASP A 222 5.06 -0.10 -4.76
C ASP A 222 4.96 -1.48 -5.41
N VAL A 223 5.90 -2.39 -5.13
CA VAL A 223 5.86 -3.78 -5.65
C VAL A 223 4.62 -4.54 -5.17
N GLN A 224 4.16 -4.33 -3.94
CA GLN A 224 2.90 -4.91 -3.45
C GLN A 224 1.68 -4.31 -4.15
N MET A 225 1.69 -3.01 -4.45
CA MET A 225 0.65 -2.35 -5.24
C MET A 225 0.59 -2.90 -6.66
N PHE A 226 1.74 -3.04 -7.34
CA PHE A 226 1.83 -3.70 -8.65
C PHE A 226 1.21 -5.11 -8.64
N GLN A 227 1.51 -5.90 -7.61
CA GLN A 227 0.90 -7.22 -7.43
C GLN A 227 -0.62 -7.14 -7.26
N GLY A 228 -1.14 -6.22 -6.44
CA GLY A 228 -2.57 -6.02 -6.24
C GLY A 228 -3.32 -5.71 -7.56
N TYR A 229 -2.74 -4.83 -8.38
CA TYR A 229 -3.29 -4.53 -9.71
C TYR A 229 -3.18 -5.70 -10.69
N LEU A 230 -2.11 -6.49 -10.66
CA LEU A 230 -2.02 -7.74 -11.44
C LEU A 230 -3.12 -8.74 -11.04
N TRP A 231 -3.36 -8.92 -9.74
CA TRP A 231 -4.41 -9.81 -9.25
C TRP A 231 -5.80 -9.33 -9.67
N LEU A 232 -6.07 -8.04 -9.55
CA LEU A 232 -7.31 -7.45 -10.03
C LEU A 232 -7.50 -7.72 -11.53
N SER A 233 -6.50 -7.40 -12.35
CA SER A 233 -6.58 -7.60 -13.80
C SER A 233 -6.82 -9.06 -14.19
N ILE A 234 -6.18 -10.01 -13.49
CA ILE A 234 -6.38 -11.45 -13.73
C ILE A 234 -7.80 -11.88 -13.41
N LEU A 235 -8.35 -11.45 -12.28
CA LEU A 235 -9.72 -11.78 -11.87
C LEU A 235 -10.74 -11.18 -12.84
N GLU A 236 -10.55 -9.93 -13.24
CA GLU A 236 -11.46 -9.24 -14.17
C GLU A 236 -11.32 -9.69 -15.62
N GLY A 237 -10.24 -10.37 -15.97
CA GLY A 237 -9.95 -10.71 -17.36
C GLY A 237 -9.60 -9.50 -18.22
N SER A 238 -9.15 -8.39 -17.62
CA SER A 238 -8.93 -7.10 -18.28
C SER A 238 -7.70 -6.41 -17.71
N THR A 239 -6.98 -5.66 -18.54
CA THR A 239 -5.82 -4.85 -18.11
C THR A 239 -6.18 -3.39 -17.83
N ALA A 240 -7.47 -3.03 -17.94
CA ALA A 240 -7.95 -1.67 -17.77
C ALA A 240 -7.55 -1.05 -16.41
N SER A 241 -7.60 -1.82 -15.32
CA SER A 241 -7.16 -1.34 -14.01
C SER A 241 -5.67 -0.96 -13.97
N ILE A 242 -4.82 -1.61 -14.76
CA ILE A 242 -3.41 -1.23 -14.88
C ILE A 242 -3.27 0.03 -15.73
N GLU A 243 -3.90 0.07 -16.89
CA GLU A 243 -3.75 1.15 -17.88
C GLU A 243 -4.38 2.47 -17.41
N GLU A 244 -5.59 2.40 -16.85
CA GLU A 244 -6.41 3.58 -16.56
C GLU A 244 -6.19 4.13 -15.14
N GLU A 245 -5.61 3.34 -14.23
CA GLU A 245 -5.43 3.73 -12.83
C GLU A 245 -3.96 3.70 -12.40
N LEU A 246 -3.33 2.52 -12.43
CA LEU A 246 -1.97 2.33 -11.92
C LEU A 246 -0.92 3.11 -12.72
N VAL A 247 -0.97 3.03 -14.06
CA VAL A 247 -0.01 3.74 -14.92
C VAL A 247 -0.08 5.26 -14.70
N PRO A 248 -1.28 5.90 -14.75
CA PRO A 248 -1.43 7.31 -14.39
C PRO A 248 -0.90 7.63 -13.00
N LEU A 249 -1.19 6.79 -12.00
CA LEU A 249 -0.68 6.95 -10.63
C LEU A 249 0.85 7.07 -10.61
N CYS A 250 1.54 6.12 -11.24
CA CYS A 250 3.00 6.12 -11.33
C CYS A 250 3.53 7.35 -12.09
N VAL A 251 2.89 7.75 -13.20
CA VAL A 251 3.29 8.92 -14.02
C VAL A 251 3.34 10.20 -13.20
N MET A 252 2.47 10.34 -12.19
CA MET A 252 2.44 11.54 -11.37
C MET A 252 3.40 11.46 -10.18
N VAL A 253 3.58 10.28 -9.59
CA VAL A 253 4.43 10.11 -8.40
C VAL A 253 5.90 10.02 -8.77
N TYR A 254 6.28 9.18 -9.72
CA TYR A 254 7.69 8.79 -9.93
C TYR A 254 8.60 9.96 -10.29
N PRO A 255 8.20 10.91 -11.14
CA PRO A 255 9.00 12.12 -11.38
C PRO A 255 9.25 12.94 -10.10
N SER A 256 8.27 13.04 -9.19
CA SER A 256 8.39 13.83 -7.95
C SER A 256 9.52 13.35 -7.06
N VAL A 257 9.72 12.02 -7.02
CA VAL A 257 10.68 11.35 -6.14
C VAL A 257 11.97 10.97 -6.87
N ASN A 258 12.16 11.43 -8.10
CA ASN A 258 13.30 11.08 -8.96
C ASN A 258 13.45 9.56 -9.12
N VAL A 259 12.35 8.88 -9.44
CA VAL A 259 12.34 7.46 -9.86
C VAL A 259 12.30 7.43 -11.38
N SER A 260 13.40 6.96 -11.99
CA SER A 260 13.51 6.84 -13.44
C SER A 260 12.61 5.73 -13.98
N TRP A 261 12.04 5.92 -15.18
CA TRP A 261 11.25 4.88 -15.84
C TRP A 261 12.05 3.61 -16.09
N LYS A 262 13.35 3.73 -16.37
CA LYS A 262 14.26 2.59 -16.49
C LYS A 262 14.28 1.74 -15.23
N LEU A 263 14.35 2.37 -14.05
CA LEU A 263 14.32 1.67 -12.77
C LEU A 263 12.95 1.01 -12.53
N ALA A 264 11.86 1.73 -12.80
CA ALA A 264 10.50 1.21 -12.66
C ALA A 264 10.26 -0.03 -13.55
N HIS A 265 10.62 0.07 -14.83
CA HIS A 265 10.50 -1.03 -15.79
C HIS A 265 11.36 -2.24 -15.38
N GLN A 266 12.61 -2.02 -14.93
CA GLN A 266 13.44 -3.11 -14.41
C GLN A 266 12.80 -3.77 -13.17
N GLY A 267 12.20 -2.99 -12.28
CA GLY A 267 11.46 -3.51 -11.12
C GLY A 267 10.29 -4.41 -11.53
N ILE A 268 9.54 -4.03 -12.57
CA ILE A 268 8.43 -4.84 -13.11
C ILE A 268 8.92 -6.12 -13.79
N GLN A 269 10.05 -6.07 -14.50
CA GLN A 269 10.68 -7.26 -15.07
C GLN A 269 11.08 -8.25 -13.97
N LEU A 270 11.77 -7.77 -12.94
CA LEU A 270 12.16 -8.58 -11.78
C LEU A 270 10.95 -9.13 -11.03
N LEU A 271 9.87 -8.34 -10.89
CA LEU A 271 8.61 -8.81 -10.32
C LEU A 271 8.02 -9.97 -11.15
N THR A 272 8.03 -9.84 -12.46
CA THR A 272 7.51 -10.87 -13.37
C THR A 272 8.30 -12.16 -13.23
N GLU A 273 9.64 -12.09 -13.23
CA GLU A 273 10.52 -13.23 -13.01
C GLU A 273 10.27 -13.90 -11.65
N GLU A 274 10.20 -13.10 -10.58
CA GLU A 274 10.00 -13.62 -9.22
C GLU A 274 8.64 -14.32 -9.08
N LEU A 275 7.60 -13.77 -9.72
CA LEU A 275 6.27 -14.39 -9.74
C LEU A 275 6.28 -15.71 -10.52
N GLN A 276 6.88 -15.76 -11.71
CA GLN A 276 6.97 -16.97 -12.53
C GLN A 276 7.67 -18.11 -11.79
N VAL A 277 8.79 -17.85 -11.11
CA VAL A 277 9.54 -18.87 -10.35
C VAL A 277 8.73 -19.45 -9.20
N ARG A 278 7.77 -18.68 -8.66
CA ARG A 278 6.96 -19.07 -7.51
C ARG A 278 5.62 -19.70 -7.86
N MET A 279 5.20 -19.64 -9.12
CA MET A 279 3.93 -20.14 -9.63
C MET A 279 4.06 -21.59 -10.12
N GLN A 280 2.93 -22.31 -10.12
CA GLN A 280 2.85 -23.58 -10.84
C GLN A 280 2.83 -23.34 -12.35
N PRO A 281 3.35 -24.26 -13.19
CA PRO A 281 3.38 -24.09 -14.63
C PRO A 281 2.01 -23.73 -15.24
N GLU A 282 0.95 -24.37 -14.76
CA GLU A 282 -0.44 -24.15 -15.18
C GLU A 282 -0.94 -22.71 -14.92
N HIS A 283 -0.40 -22.06 -13.88
CA HIS A 283 -0.75 -20.68 -13.54
C HIS A 283 0.06 -19.66 -14.34
N VAL A 284 1.23 -20.04 -14.88
CA VAL A 284 2.08 -19.14 -15.69
C VAL A 284 1.37 -18.71 -16.96
N GLU A 285 0.66 -19.62 -17.63
CA GLU A 285 -0.08 -19.31 -18.87
C GLU A 285 -1.20 -18.29 -18.64
N ILE A 286 -1.85 -18.34 -17.47
CA ILE A 286 -2.90 -17.37 -17.08
C ILE A 286 -2.28 -16.02 -16.72
N PHE A 287 -1.15 -16.03 -16.02
CA PHE A 287 -0.47 -14.83 -15.53
C PHE A 287 0.19 -14.01 -16.65
N LEU A 288 0.85 -14.69 -17.59
CA LEU A 288 1.80 -14.08 -18.52
C LEU A 288 1.20 -12.93 -19.36
N PRO A 289 -0.02 -13.01 -19.92
CA PRO A 289 -0.59 -11.93 -20.72
C PRO A 289 -0.73 -10.61 -19.95
N TYR A 290 -1.08 -10.68 -18.66
CA TYR A 290 -1.24 -9.49 -17.81
C TYR A 290 0.10 -8.90 -17.41
N ALA A 291 1.08 -9.76 -17.09
CA ALA A 291 2.44 -9.33 -16.78
C ALA A 291 3.10 -8.64 -17.98
N GLN A 292 2.96 -9.22 -19.18
CA GLN A 292 3.49 -8.64 -20.42
C GLN A 292 2.81 -7.32 -20.77
N SER A 293 1.50 -7.21 -20.55
CA SER A 293 0.77 -5.95 -20.73
C SER A 293 1.30 -4.86 -19.80
N MET A 294 1.46 -5.18 -18.50
CA MET A 294 2.07 -4.26 -17.54
C MET A 294 3.48 -3.82 -17.95
N GLN A 295 4.34 -4.78 -18.33
CA GLN A 295 5.68 -4.47 -18.83
C GLN A 295 5.64 -3.53 -20.04
N SER A 296 4.74 -3.78 -21.01
CA SER A 296 4.58 -2.96 -22.21
C SER A 296 4.18 -1.53 -21.88
N PHE A 297 3.24 -1.31 -20.95
CA PHE A 297 2.85 0.04 -20.54
C PHE A 297 4.04 0.84 -19.97
N PHE A 298 4.84 0.23 -19.11
CA PHE A 298 6.00 0.90 -18.50
C PHE A 298 7.21 1.00 -19.45
N ALA A 299 7.35 0.07 -20.40
CA ALA A 299 8.35 0.17 -21.47
C ALA A 299 8.08 1.39 -22.38
N LYS A 300 6.80 1.67 -22.70
CA LYS A 300 6.42 2.87 -23.47
C LYS A 300 6.85 4.16 -22.75
N LEU A 301 6.71 4.22 -21.43
CA LEU A 301 7.15 5.38 -20.63
C LEU A 301 8.67 5.55 -20.63
N CYS A 302 9.44 4.45 -20.69
CA CYS A 302 10.91 4.52 -20.83
C CYS A 302 11.35 5.16 -22.15
N ASN A 303 10.57 4.97 -23.22
CA ASN A 303 10.92 5.44 -24.57
C ASN A 303 10.47 6.89 -24.83
N GLN A 304 9.74 7.51 -23.90
CA GLN A 304 9.21 8.87 -24.01
C GLN A 304 10.07 9.94 -23.31
N VAL A 305 11.13 9.53 -22.60
CA VAL A 305 12.07 10.39 -21.86
C VAL A 305 13.46 10.26 -22.46
#